data_AF-A0A924CQX7-F1
#
_entry.id   AF-A0A924CQX7-F1
#
_cell.length_a   1.000
_cell.length_b   1.000
_cell.length_c   1.000
_cell.angle_alpha   90.00
_cell.angle_beta   90.00
_cell.angle_gamma   90.00
#
_symmetry.space_group_name_H-M   'P 1'
#
loop_
_entity.id
_entity.type
_entity.pdbx_description
1 polymer ?
#
loop_
_entity_poly.entity_id
_entity_poly.type
_entity_poly.pdbx_seq_one_letter_code
_entity_poly.pdbx_strand_id
1 'polypeptide(L)'
;MGHVADMSIKTDLMTILLNMHDYNHQNGAHKALFEIETVNFEVFHDEGFRSHAYYNMPRKAPSLKDIMSNPAVLIMPKVINAHLENIFPSIVIFHSETPIGTVKQIHLFVPESETHTRTYVLMYGRANHPIFNLAQKNILALAKTVVQQDADILGKIYPNSPQKIKLNNEIGMDWVRRNFEHFPTLPEPILSRPALPS
;
A
#
# COMPACT_ATOMS: atom_id res chain seq x y z
N MET A 1 -12.41 1.78 -15.61
CA MET A 1 -11.22 1.23 -14.89
C MET A 1 -11.04 -0.23 -15.25
N GLY A 2 -9.91 -0.84 -14.89
CA GLY A 2 -9.44 -2.13 -15.43
C GLY A 2 -8.43 -2.81 -14.50
N HIS A 3 -7.52 -3.59 -15.07
CA HIS A 3 -6.45 -4.27 -14.33
C HIS A 3 -5.09 -3.68 -14.71
N VAL A 4 -4.18 -3.65 -13.75
CA VAL A 4 -2.78 -3.26 -13.92
C VAL A 4 -1.90 -4.30 -13.22
N ALA A 5 -0.66 -4.41 -13.67
CA ALA A 5 0.35 -5.28 -13.06
C ALA A 5 -0.08 -6.74 -12.91
N ASP A 6 -0.20 -7.46 -14.02
CA ASP A 6 -0.07 -8.93 -14.04
C ASP A 6 1.43 -9.24 -14.21
N MET A 7 2.12 -9.55 -13.11
CA MET A 7 3.56 -9.79 -13.12
C MET A 7 3.98 -10.83 -12.08
N SER A 8 4.98 -11.63 -12.44
CA SER A 8 5.70 -12.50 -11.51
C SER A 8 6.86 -11.71 -10.90
N ILE A 9 6.85 -11.57 -9.58
CA ILE A 9 7.89 -10.87 -8.82
C ILE A 9 8.76 -11.93 -8.13
N LYS A 10 10.09 -11.81 -8.28
CA LYS A 10 11.07 -12.72 -7.68
C LYS A 10 11.24 -12.43 -6.17
N THR A 11 10.20 -12.77 -5.41
CA THR A 11 10.18 -12.72 -3.95
C THR A 11 9.14 -13.69 -3.41
N ASP A 12 9.31 -14.15 -2.16
CA ASP A 12 8.35 -15.01 -1.48
C ASP A 12 7.13 -14.22 -0.98
N LEU A 13 6.05 -14.94 -0.65
CA LEU A 13 4.78 -14.33 -0.24
C LEU A 13 4.89 -13.52 1.06
N MET A 14 5.68 -13.98 2.03
CA MET A 14 5.85 -13.25 3.29
C MET A 14 6.55 -11.92 3.02
N THR A 15 7.65 -11.92 2.25
CA THR A 15 8.42 -10.71 1.96
C THR A 15 7.57 -9.66 1.23
N ILE A 16 6.77 -10.05 0.24
CA ILE A 16 5.88 -9.09 -0.44
C ILE A 16 4.81 -8.54 0.50
N LEU A 17 4.20 -9.38 1.36
CA LEU A 17 3.19 -8.92 2.32
C LEU A 17 3.80 -7.99 3.36
N LEU A 18 5.01 -8.27 3.84
CA LEU A 18 5.73 -7.38 4.75
C LEU A 18 5.97 -6.00 4.13
N ASN A 19 6.37 -5.94 2.86
CA ASN A 19 6.51 -4.66 2.15
C ASN A 19 5.16 -3.92 2.06
N MET A 20 4.09 -4.62 1.67
CA MET A 20 2.75 -4.01 1.58
C MET A 20 2.21 -3.49 2.91
N HIS A 21 2.71 -4.01 4.04
CA HIS A 21 2.30 -3.63 5.39
C HIS A 21 3.35 -2.79 6.14
N ASP A 22 4.46 -2.43 5.49
CA ASP A 22 5.40 -1.43 6.00
C ASP A 22 4.85 -0.04 5.70
N TYR A 23 4.09 0.58 6.60
CA TYR A 23 3.50 1.88 6.29
C TYR A 23 4.53 3.01 6.11
N ASN A 24 5.81 2.79 6.46
CA ASN A 24 6.87 3.76 6.24
C ASN A 24 7.53 3.64 4.86
N HIS A 25 7.40 2.51 4.15
CA HIS A 25 8.09 2.31 2.86
C HIS A 25 7.68 3.37 1.83
N GLN A 26 6.47 3.91 1.95
CA GLN A 26 5.93 4.97 1.10
C GLN A 26 6.87 6.18 0.97
N ASN A 27 7.56 6.56 2.06
CA ASN A 27 8.50 7.69 2.10
C ASN A 27 9.81 7.41 1.36
N GLY A 28 10.20 6.14 1.23
CA GLY A 28 11.40 5.71 0.52
C GLY A 28 11.12 5.33 -0.93
N ALA A 29 10.16 4.42 -1.12
CA ALA A 29 9.85 3.77 -2.38
C ALA A 29 9.18 4.68 -3.41
N HIS A 30 8.26 5.53 -2.95
CA HIS A 30 7.43 6.36 -3.83
C HIS A 30 7.73 7.85 -3.70
N LYS A 31 8.86 8.21 -3.07
CA LYS A 31 9.24 9.60 -2.82
C LYS A 31 9.14 10.48 -4.06
N ALA A 32 9.63 9.97 -5.20
CA ALA A 32 9.62 10.70 -6.46
C ALA A 32 8.21 10.88 -7.07
N LEU A 33 7.23 10.07 -6.66
CA LEU A 33 5.84 10.17 -7.15
C LEU A 33 4.95 11.00 -6.23
N PHE A 34 5.13 10.85 -4.92
CA PHE A 34 4.18 11.37 -3.94
C PHE A 34 4.73 12.47 -3.05
N GLU A 35 6.06 12.59 -2.92
CA GLU A 35 6.72 13.53 -2.00
C GLU A 35 6.02 13.62 -0.63
N ILE A 36 5.75 12.44 -0.03
CA ILE A 36 5.11 12.35 1.28
C ILE A 36 6.06 12.95 2.32
N GLU A 37 5.54 13.88 3.12
CA GLU A 37 6.31 14.57 4.15
C GLU A 37 6.36 13.74 5.44
N THR A 38 5.21 13.20 5.85
CA THR A 38 5.06 12.35 7.03
C THR A 38 3.98 11.28 6.81
N VAL A 39 4.06 10.19 7.57
CA VAL A 39 2.98 9.20 7.68
C VAL A 39 2.36 9.36 9.06
N ASN A 40 1.17 9.95 9.10
CA ASN A 40 0.43 10.21 10.33
C ASN A 40 -0.52 9.05 10.57
N PHE A 41 -0.04 8.04 11.29
CA PHE A 41 -0.82 6.85 11.58
C PHE A 41 -1.93 7.14 12.60
N GLU A 42 -3.17 6.76 12.27
CA GLU A 42 -4.32 7.01 13.14
C GLU A 42 -4.67 5.78 13.96
N VAL A 43 -5.05 4.70 13.28
CA VAL A 43 -5.54 3.49 13.95
C VAL A 43 -5.31 2.23 13.12
N PHE A 44 -5.10 1.13 13.84
CA PHE A 44 -5.08 -0.23 13.32
C PHE A 44 -6.15 -1.07 14.01
N HIS A 45 -7.01 -1.72 13.24
CA HIS A 45 -7.97 -2.71 13.72
C HIS A 45 -7.51 -4.09 13.29
N ASP A 46 -7.27 -4.97 14.26
CA ASP A 46 -6.96 -6.38 14.05
C ASP A 46 -8.22 -7.23 14.26
N GLU A 47 -8.66 -7.91 13.21
CA GLU A 47 -9.80 -8.83 13.19
C GLU A 47 -9.32 -10.26 12.86
N GLY A 48 -8.11 -10.62 13.29
CA GLY A 48 -7.47 -11.91 13.01
C GLY A 48 -6.87 -11.95 11.60
N PHE A 49 -7.45 -12.73 10.68
CA PHE A 49 -7.00 -12.75 9.27
C PHE A 49 -7.49 -11.57 8.44
N ARG A 50 -8.26 -10.66 9.05
CA ARG A 50 -8.61 -9.37 8.46
C ARG A 50 -8.02 -8.24 9.29
N SER A 51 -7.62 -7.15 8.63
CA SER A 51 -7.22 -5.94 9.33
C SER A 51 -7.58 -4.69 8.55
N HIS A 52 -7.66 -3.57 9.29
CA HIS A 52 -7.85 -2.24 8.73
C HIS A 52 -6.79 -1.30 9.29
N ALA A 53 -6.16 -0.50 8.42
CA ALA A 53 -5.24 0.56 8.81
C ALA A 53 -5.70 1.89 8.22
N TYR A 54 -5.73 2.92 9.06
CA TYR A 54 -6.08 4.29 8.68
C TYR A 54 -4.92 5.22 9.01
N TYR A 55 -4.49 6.00 8.02
CA TYR A 55 -3.40 6.95 8.18
C TYR A 55 -3.46 8.04 7.12
N ASN A 56 -2.90 9.20 7.47
CA ASN A 56 -2.86 10.35 6.56
C ASN A 56 -1.44 10.62 6.10
N MET A 57 -1.29 10.89 4.81
CA MET A 57 -0.01 11.21 4.19
C MET A 57 -0.09 12.61 3.57
N PRO A 58 0.21 13.67 4.34
CA PRO A 58 0.43 14.98 3.77
C PRO A 58 1.58 14.92 2.78
N ARG A 59 1.40 15.61 1.66
CA ARG A 59 2.40 15.70 0.60
C ARG A 59 2.82 17.13 0.33
N LYS A 60 4.04 17.24 -0.14
CA LYS A 60 4.56 18.49 -0.68
C LYS A 60 3.76 18.90 -1.93
N ALA A 61 3.62 20.21 -2.12
CA ALA A 61 3.01 20.74 -3.33
C ALA A 61 3.92 20.44 -4.54
N PRO A 62 3.39 19.92 -5.66
CA PRO A 62 4.21 19.56 -6.81
C PRO A 62 4.83 20.78 -7.48
N SER A 63 6.07 20.65 -7.95
CA SER A 63 6.69 21.67 -8.79
C SER A 63 6.20 21.58 -10.24
N LEU A 64 6.47 22.62 -11.05
CA LEU A 64 6.18 22.60 -12.49
C LEU A 64 6.88 21.42 -13.20
N LYS A 65 8.08 21.07 -12.77
CA LYS A 65 8.82 19.93 -13.32
C LYS A 65 8.10 18.61 -13.05
N ASP A 66 7.55 18.45 -11.84
CA ASP A 66 6.83 17.23 -11.45
C ASP A 66 5.56 17.09 -12.28
N ILE A 67 4.81 18.19 -12.45
CA ILE A 67 3.59 18.24 -13.28
C ILE A 67 3.89 17.87 -14.73
N MET A 68 4.99 18.39 -15.31
CA MET A 68 5.38 18.05 -16.68
C MET A 68 5.76 16.57 -16.83
N SER A 69 6.43 16.00 -15.83
CA SER A 69 6.84 14.59 -15.85
C SER A 69 5.68 13.62 -15.59
N ASN A 70 4.72 14.04 -14.76
CA ASN A 70 3.56 13.25 -14.37
C ASN A 70 2.35 14.17 -14.10
N PRO A 71 1.54 14.48 -15.12
CA PRO A 71 0.35 15.32 -14.97
C PRO A 71 -0.69 14.77 -13.99
N ALA A 72 -0.64 13.47 -13.68
CA ALA A 72 -1.54 12.85 -12.71
C ALA A 72 -1.33 13.39 -11.28
N VAL A 73 -0.21 14.05 -10.99
CA VAL A 73 0.04 14.63 -9.67
C VAL A 73 -0.90 15.80 -9.37
N LEU A 74 -1.41 16.50 -10.39
CA LEU A 74 -2.37 17.60 -10.22
C LEU A 74 -3.73 17.17 -9.65
N ILE A 75 -4.16 15.94 -9.91
CA ILE A 75 -5.46 15.43 -9.45
C ILE A 75 -5.37 14.78 -8.06
N MET A 76 -4.16 14.59 -7.55
CA MET A 76 -3.97 13.97 -6.25
C MET A 76 -4.22 14.99 -5.13
N PRO A 77 -4.87 14.59 -4.03
CA PRO A 77 -5.17 15.49 -2.93
C PRO A 77 -3.89 15.91 -2.18
N LYS A 78 -3.93 17.08 -1.54
CA LYS A 78 -2.84 17.58 -0.68
C LYS A 78 -2.55 16.66 0.51
N VAL A 79 -3.57 15.94 0.98
CA VAL A 79 -3.44 14.90 1.99
C VAL A 79 -4.07 13.64 1.42
N ILE A 80 -3.30 12.56 1.34
CA ILE A 80 -3.83 11.25 0.98
C ILE A 80 -4.33 10.61 2.27
N ASN A 81 -5.64 10.44 2.38
CA ASN A 81 -6.24 9.64 3.44
C ASN A 81 -6.19 8.18 2.98
N ALA A 82 -5.36 7.38 3.62
CA ALA A 82 -5.20 5.98 3.31
C ALA A 82 -6.07 5.13 4.22
N HIS A 83 -6.89 4.30 3.60
CA HIS A 83 -7.54 3.17 4.27
C HIS A 83 -7.07 1.89 3.57
N LEU A 84 -6.27 1.10 4.26
CA LEU A 84 -5.89 -0.25 3.85
C LEU A 84 -6.79 -1.26 4.55
N GLU A 85 -7.44 -2.11 3.78
CA GLU A 85 -8.15 -3.31 4.24
C GLU A 85 -7.40 -4.54 3.75
N ASN A 86 -7.02 -5.42 4.66
CA ASN A 86 -6.20 -6.58 4.34
C ASN A 86 -6.96 -7.87 4.66
N ILE A 87 -6.81 -8.87 3.81
CA ILE A 87 -7.33 -10.22 4.01
C ILE A 87 -6.16 -11.19 3.79
N PHE A 88 -5.65 -11.72 4.90
CA PHE A 88 -4.55 -12.67 4.90
C PHE A 88 -4.99 -14.00 4.25
N PRO A 89 -4.14 -14.65 3.42
CA PRO A 89 -2.74 -14.32 3.12
C PRO A 89 -2.53 -13.60 1.78
N SER A 90 -3.55 -13.08 1.11
CA SER A 90 -3.40 -12.80 -0.34
C SER A 90 -3.98 -11.50 -0.85
N ILE A 91 -4.77 -10.76 -0.07
CA ILE A 91 -5.49 -9.59 -0.57
C ILE A 91 -5.16 -8.35 0.26
N VAL A 92 -4.81 -7.27 -0.43
CA VAL A 92 -4.68 -5.92 0.14
C VAL A 92 -5.55 -4.98 -0.69
N ILE A 93 -6.43 -4.24 -0.04
CA ILE A 93 -7.36 -3.30 -0.67
C ILE A 93 -7.03 -1.90 -0.18
N PHE A 94 -6.58 -1.04 -1.08
CA PHE A 94 -6.43 0.37 -0.82
C PHE A 94 -7.70 1.12 -1.25
N HIS A 95 -8.36 1.76 -0.30
CA HIS A 95 -9.51 2.63 -0.53
C HIS A 95 -9.04 4.08 -0.57
N SER A 96 -9.38 4.79 -1.64
CA SER A 96 -9.05 6.20 -1.82
C SER A 96 -10.29 6.99 -2.23
N GLU A 97 -10.51 8.10 -1.55
CA GLU A 97 -11.60 9.02 -1.85
C GLU A 97 -11.06 10.41 -2.18
N THR A 98 -11.59 11.01 -3.24
CA THR A 98 -11.25 12.36 -3.69
C THR A 98 -12.53 13.12 -4.05
N PRO A 99 -12.49 14.46 -4.15
CA PRO A 99 -13.64 15.24 -4.60
C PRO A 99 -14.18 14.81 -5.96
N ILE A 100 -13.31 14.28 -6.85
CA ILE A 100 -13.69 13.89 -8.21
C ILE A 100 -14.21 12.45 -8.31
N GLY A 101 -13.99 11.61 -7.30
CA GLY A 101 -14.41 10.21 -7.31
C GLY A 101 -13.74 9.35 -6.26
N THR A 102 -14.19 8.10 -6.17
CA THR A 102 -13.59 7.08 -5.30
C THR A 102 -12.87 6.02 -6.15
N VAL A 103 -11.79 5.47 -5.61
CA VAL A 103 -10.98 4.40 -6.22
C VAL A 103 -10.75 3.32 -5.18
N LYS A 104 -10.88 2.06 -5.60
CA LYS A 104 -10.42 0.89 -4.86
C LYS A 104 -9.36 0.18 -5.68
N GLN A 105 -8.19 -0.02 -5.08
CA GLN A 105 -7.09 -0.75 -5.68
C GLN A 105 -6.92 -2.05 -4.91
N ILE A 106 -7.21 -3.17 -5.57
CA ILE A 106 -7.19 -4.51 -4.98
C ILE A 106 -5.93 -5.21 -5.48
N HIS A 107 -4.98 -5.46 -4.60
CA HIS A 107 -3.79 -6.26 -4.85
C HIS A 107 -4.10 -7.71 -4.47
N LEU A 108 -3.87 -8.63 -5.40
CA LEU A 108 -3.87 -10.07 -5.16
C LEU A 108 -2.44 -10.59 -5.27
N PHE A 109 -2.04 -11.41 -4.30
CA PHE A 109 -0.75 -12.07 -4.24
C PHE A 109 -0.93 -13.59 -4.28
N VAL A 110 -0.38 -14.23 -5.30
CA VAL A 110 -0.48 -15.67 -5.51
C VAL A 110 0.93 -16.26 -5.49
N PRO A 111 1.29 -17.12 -4.52
CA PRO A 111 2.60 -17.77 -4.52
C PRO A 111 2.69 -18.73 -5.71
N GLU A 112 3.65 -18.52 -6.61
CA GLU A 112 3.94 -19.40 -7.75
C GLU A 112 5.01 -20.44 -7.37
N SER A 113 5.95 -20.05 -6.50
CA SER A 113 6.98 -20.91 -5.90
C SER A 113 7.45 -20.31 -4.58
N GLU A 114 8.38 -20.98 -3.90
CA GLU A 114 9.03 -20.44 -2.68
C GLU A 114 9.78 -19.12 -2.91
N THR A 115 10.06 -18.75 -4.17
CA THR A 115 10.86 -17.56 -4.51
C THR A 115 10.16 -16.61 -5.47
N HIS A 116 8.92 -16.91 -5.86
CA HIS A 116 8.16 -16.10 -6.81
C HIS A 116 6.71 -15.95 -6.37
N THR A 117 6.23 -14.72 -6.43
CA THR A 117 4.84 -14.38 -6.14
C THR A 117 4.29 -13.59 -7.31
N ARG A 118 3.18 -14.07 -7.87
CA ARG A 118 2.44 -13.33 -8.87
C ARG A 118 1.57 -12.29 -8.23
N THR A 119 1.67 -11.07 -8.71
CA THR A 119 0.83 -9.96 -8.29
C THR A 119 -0.15 -9.62 -9.39
N TYR A 120 -1.39 -9.35 -8.99
CA TYR A 120 -2.42 -8.75 -9.82
C TYR A 120 -2.95 -7.50 -9.12
N VAL A 121 -3.19 -6.42 -9.86
CA VAL A 121 -3.84 -5.23 -9.31
C VAL A 121 -5.11 -4.91 -10.09
N LEU A 122 -6.25 -5.02 -9.42
CA LEU A 122 -7.56 -4.68 -9.98
C LEU A 122 -7.96 -3.30 -9.49
N MET A 123 -8.39 -2.43 -10.40
CA MET A 123 -8.83 -1.09 -10.07
C MET A 123 -10.31 -0.91 -10.36
N TYR A 124 -11.04 -0.54 -9.31
CA TYR A 124 -12.44 -0.14 -9.37
C TYR A 124 -12.57 1.30 -8.91
N GLY A 125 -13.69 1.92 -9.22
CA GLY A 125 -13.93 3.28 -8.80
C GLY A 125 -15.26 3.80 -9.30
N ARG A 126 -15.61 4.96 -8.79
CA ARG A 126 -16.89 5.60 -9.04
C ARG A 126 -16.63 7.08 -9.22
N ALA A 127 -16.99 7.59 -10.40
CA ALA A 127 -16.87 9.00 -10.70
C ALA A 127 -17.90 9.79 -9.89
N ASN A 128 -17.44 10.82 -9.18
CA ASN A 128 -18.31 11.87 -8.61
C ASN A 128 -18.33 13.11 -9.53
N HIS A 129 -17.37 13.24 -10.45
CA HIS A 129 -17.27 14.35 -11.41
C HIS A 129 -16.79 13.85 -12.80
N PRO A 130 -17.22 14.45 -13.93
CA PRO A 130 -16.82 14.01 -15.28
C PRO A 130 -15.31 13.96 -15.54
N ILE A 131 -14.54 14.84 -14.88
CA ILE A 131 -13.06 14.85 -14.97
C ILE A 131 -12.46 13.50 -14.55
N PHE A 132 -13.09 12.77 -13.64
CA PHE A 132 -12.63 11.44 -13.23
C PHE A 132 -12.54 10.48 -14.42
N ASN A 133 -13.51 10.53 -15.34
CA ASN A 133 -13.53 9.68 -16.53
C ASN A 133 -12.38 10.00 -17.48
N LEU A 134 -12.01 11.27 -17.60
CA LEU A 134 -10.87 11.72 -18.39
C LEU A 134 -9.54 11.30 -17.75
N ALA A 135 -9.48 11.28 -16.42
CA ALA A 135 -8.30 10.92 -15.66
C ALA A 135 -8.03 9.40 -15.54
N GLN A 136 -8.99 8.53 -15.90
CA GLN A 136 -8.90 7.08 -15.64
C GLN A 136 -7.59 6.44 -16.17
N LYS A 137 -7.14 6.81 -17.38
CA LYS A 137 -5.89 6.28 -17.96
C LYS A 137 -4.66 6.67 -17.14
N ASN A 138 -4.62 7.91 -16.67
CA ASN A 138 -3.53 8.42 -15.85
C ASN A 138 -3.52 7.77 -14.45
N ILE A 139 -4.69 7.53 -13.87
CA ILE A 139 -4.83 6.81 -12.60
C ILE A 139 -4.30 5.37 -12.73
N LEU A 140 -4.68 4.65 -13.80
CA LEU A 140 -4.17 3.30 -14.08
C LEU A 140 -2.65 3.30 -14.29
N ALA A 141 -2.11 4.27 -15.03
CA ALA A 141 -0.67 4.39 -15.27
C ALA A 141 0.11 4.68 -13.97
N LEU A 142 -0.44 5.53 -13.10
CA LEU A 142 0.14 5.81 -11.79
C LEU A 142 0.18 4.55 -10.92
N ALA A 143 -0.94 3.81 -10.82
CA ALA A 143 -0.99 2.57 -10.05
C ALA A 143 0.01 1.52 -10.57
N LYS A 144 0.13 1.37 -11.91
CA LYS A 144 1.15 0.50 -12.51
C LYS A 144 2.57 0.90 -12.10
N THR A 145 2.85 2.21 -12.06
CA THR A 145 4.17 2.73 -11.70
C THR A 145 4.50 2.43 -10.23
N VAL A 146 3.54 2.61 -9.32
CA VAL A 146 3.69 2.29 -7.89
C VAL A 146 4.04 0.80 -7.72
N VAL A 147 3.28 -0.10 -8.35
CA VAL A 147 3.54 -1.54 -8.25
C VAL A 147 4.91 -1.93 -8.81
N GLN A 148 5.33 -1.30 -9.91
CA GLN A 148 6.66 -1.55 -10.47
C GLN A 148 7.77 -1.10 -9.53
N GLN A 149 7.59 0.03 -8.84
CA GLN A 149 8.57 0.50 -7.84
C GLN A 149 8.69 -0.47 -6.67
N ASP A 150 7.56 -1.01 -6.18
CA ASP A 150 7.57 -2.03 -5.12
C ASP A 150 8.30 -3.29 -5.58
N ALA A 151 7.98 -3.78 -6.78
CA ALA A 151 8.64 -4.95 -7.37
C ALA A 151 10.16 -4.76 -7.51
N ASP A 152 10.59 -3.59 -7.97
CA ASP A 152 12.00 -3.25 -8.16
C ASP A 152 12.76 -3.16 -6.83
N ILE A 153 12.10 -2.72 -5.76
CA ILE A 153 12.69 -2.65 -4.41
C ILE A 153 12.78 -4.05 -3.80
N LEU A 154 11.70 -4.84 -3.92
CA LEU A 154 11.67 -6.22 -3.44
C LEU A 154 12.75 -7.09 -4.08
N GLY A 155 13.05 -6.88 -5.37
CA GLY A 155 14.15 -7.56 -6.05
C GLY A 155 15.56 -7.15 -5.59
N LYS A 156 15.69 -6.07 -4.79
CA LYS A 156 16.97 -5.52 -4.30
C LYS A 156 17.16 -5.70 -2.79
N ILE A 157 16.09 -5.94 -2.04
CA ILE A 157 16.17 -6.17 -0.59
C ILE A 157 16.72 -7.58 -0.33
N TYR A 158 17.65 -7.69 0.61
CA TYR A 158 18.04 -8.99 1.16
C TYR A 158 16.92 -9.48 2.09
N PRO A 159 16.28 -10.63 1.80
CA PRO A 159 15.23 -11.15 2.67
C PRO A 159 15.79 -11.44 4.07
N ASN A 160 15.05 -11.06 5.10
CA ASN A 160 15.24 -11.46 6.51
C ASN A 160 16.54 -11.00 7.21
N SER A 161 16.93 -9.73 7.06
CA SER A 161 17.84 -9.13 8.05
C SER A 161 17.11 -8.90 9.38
N PRO A 162 17.62 -9.36 10.53
CA PRO A 162 17.01 -9.08 11.83
C PRO A 162 16.88 -7.57 12.04
N GLN A 163 15.65 -7.09 12.23
CA GLN A 163 15.42 -5.68 12.56
C GLN A 163 15.95 -5.43 13.98
N LYS A 164 17.09 -4.72 14.08
CA LYS A 164 17.70 -4.37 15.37
C LYS A 164 16.99 -3.21 16.08
N ILE A 165 16.18 -2.46 15.35
CA ILE A 165 15.45 -1.28 15.82
C ILE A 165 14.04 -1.38 15.28
N LYS A 166 13.04 -1.30 16.17
CA LYS A 166 11.63 -1.21 15.81
C LYS A 166 11.31 0.25 15.44
N LEU A 167 10.72 0.47 14.28
CA LEU A 167 10.26 1.80 13.85
C LEU A 167 8.79 2.01 14.24
N ASN A 168 8.35 3.27 14.23
CA ASN A 168 6.93 3.59 14.37
C ASN A 168 6.14 2.95 13.22
N ASN A 169 4.85 2.66 13.42
CA ASN A 169 3.94 2.15 12.39
C ASN A 169 4.23 0.73 11.84
N GLU A 170 5.07 -0.08 12.50
CA GLU A 170 5.34 -1.47 12.08
C GLU A 170 4.23 -2.49 12.47
N ILE A 171 3.11 -2.02 13.04
CA ILE A 171 2.02 -2.89 13.52
C ILE A 171 1.41 -3.76 12.39
N GLY A 172 1.38 -3.26 11.15
CA GLY A 172 0.96 -4.04 10.00
C GLY A 172 1.90 -5.21 9.70
N MET A 173 3.22 -4.99 9.81
CA MET A 173 4.21 -6.05 9.61
C MET A 173 4.13 -7.09 10.74
N ASP A 174 3.93 -6.65 11.99
CA ASP A 174 3.71 -7.55 13.13
C ASP A 174 2.47 -8.44 12.90
N TRP A 175 1.38 -7.87 12.38
CA TRP A 175 0.17 -8.59 12.01
C TRP A 175 0.42 -9.66 10.94
N VAL A 176 1.20 -9.35 9.90
CA VAL A 176 1.59 -10.33 8.87
C VAL A 176 2.40 -11.47 9.49
N ARG A 177 3.44 -11.17 10.27
CA ARG A 177 4.31 -12.19 10.89
C ARG A 177 3.52 -13.13 11.78
N ARG A 178 2.71 -12.57 12.68
CA ARG A 178 1.81 -13.34 13.56
C ARG A 178 0.90 -14.25 12.75
N ASN A 179 0.28 -13.74 11.70
CA ASN A 179 -0.67 -14.54 10.90
C ASN A 179 0.02 -15.69 10.17
N PHE A 180 1.23 -15.51 9.62
CA PHE A 180 2.00 -16.61 9.04
C PHE A 180 2.38 -17.68 10.05
N GLU A 181 2.79 -17.30 11.27
CA GLU A 181 3.18 -18.24 12.32
C GLU A 181 2.00 -19.12 12.78
N HIS A 182 0.77 -18.61 12.72
CA HIS A 182 -0.41 -19.29 13.27
C HIS A 182 -1.34 -19.88 12.21
N PHE A 183 -1.18 -19.53 10.93
CA PHE A 183 -2.06 -19.99 9.86
C PHE A 183 -2.08 -21.53 9.75
N PRO A 184 -3.26 -22.17 9.60
CA PRO A 184 -4.59 -21.59 9.37
C PRO A 184 -5.42 -21.31 10.63
N THR A 185 -4.83 -21.44 11.82
CA THR A 185 -5.53 -21.21 13.09
C THR A 185 -5.62 -19.71 13.38
N LEU A 186 -6.82 -19.24 13.74
CA LEU A 186 -7.05 -17.81 14.02
C LEU A 186 -6.27 -17.36 15.27
N PRO A 187 -5.35 -16.38 15.17
CA PRO A 187 -4.61 -15.88 16.32
C PRO A 187 -5.38 -14.79 17.08
N GLU A 188 -5.07 -14.63 18.38
CA GLU A 188 -5.60 -13.55 19.24
C GLU A 188 -5.21 -12.17 18.73
N PRO A 189 -6.12 -11.18 18.67
CA PRO A 189 -5.85 -9.85 18.11
C PRO A 189 -4.68 -9.10 18.77
N ILE A 190 -3.88 -8.40 17.96
CA ILE A 190 -2.89 -7.44 18.43
C ILE A 190 -3.63 -6.22 18.97
N LEU A 191 -3.63 -6.06 20.30
CA LEU A 191 -4.19 -4.87 20.93
C LEU A 191 -3.33 -3.64 20.58
N SER A 192 -3.91 -2.70 19.85
CA SER A 192 -3.32 -1.38 19.64
C SER A 192 -3.21 -0.68 21.00
N ARG A 193 -1.98 -0.47 21.50
CA ARG A 193 -1.79 0.34 22.71
C ARG A 193 -2.26 1.77 22.40
N PRO A 194 -3.09 2.40 23.24
CA PRO A 194 -3.37 3.82 23.09
C PRO A 194 -2.05 4.57 23.12
N ALA A 195 -1.87 5.50 22.18
CA ALA A 195 -0.72 6.40 22.19
C ALA A 195 -0.66 7.06 23.57
N LEU A 196 0.48 6.93 24.25
CA LEU A 196 0.71 7.69 25.47
C LEU A 196 0.59 9.18 25.12
N PRO A 197 -0.18 9.97 25.86
CA PRO A 197 -0.25 11.40 25.61
C PRO A 197 1.15 12.00 25.79
N SER A 198 1.57 12.78 24.79
CA SER A 198 2.77 13.61 24.79
C SER A 198 2.71 14.70 25.85
#